data_AF-A0A165YZH4-F1
#
_entry.id   AF-A0A165YZH4-F1
#
_cell.length_a   1.000
_cell.length_b   1.000
_cell.length_c   1.000
_cell.angle_alpha   90.00
_cell.angle_beta   90.00
_cell.angle_gamma   90.00
#
_symmetry.space_group_name_H-M   'P 1'
#
loop_
_entity.id
_entity.type
_entity.pdbx_description
1 polymer ?
#
loop_
_entity_poly.entity_id
_entity_poly.type
_entity_poly.pdbx_seq_one_letter_code
_entity_poly.pdbx_strand_id
1 'polypeptide(L)'
;MQSYGLPIHTKATHPHDFMFVRKGRPQPRLPDLDTQDSCIAILPNDTQVASHTPIRPAQPLPWDDCYLDATYGFPQSCRVTSTGRDYVPVLPILDSEVIRIRRCFQPYQLKLRDLHMEGGVDFPGPFDFVSLASLLSLKDSRIHDNPTPSTQGRPEDFDPIHDIPSGKAGRDSDSIDDDMSIIASEDGVRDAPDSDDGAGEEELHMLLTFESMMMNVGKLRDPVVNVWYDLDVVTEIVDPLHFLEDVKRLHMCVDFDLLARSVS
;
A
#
# COMPACT_ATOMS: atom_id res chain seq x y z
N MET A 1 15.77 -10.86 2.81
CA MET A 1 14.91 -9.81 3.39
C MET A 1 14.16 -9.15 2.25
N GLN A 2 12.84 -8.98 2.34
CA GLN A 2 12.09 -8.23 1.33
C GLN A 2 12.22 -6.74 1.67
N SER A 3 12.84 -5.98 0.78
CA SER A 3 13.06 -4.54 0.96
C SER A 3 11.79 -3.78 0.58
N TYR A 4 11.20 -3.07 1.55
CA TYR A 4 10.06 -2.19 1.30
C TYR A 4 10.55 -0.92 0.58
N GLY A 5 9.84 -0.47 -0.46
CA GLY A 5 10.25 0.69 -1.23
C GLY A 5 10.18 1.98 -0.41
N LEU A 6 11.17 2.87 -0.57
CA LEU A 6 11.16 4.17 0.11
C LEU A 6 10.09 5.09 -0.49
N PRO A 7 9.34 5.85 0.34
CA PRO A 7 8.37 6.84 -0.11
C PRO A 7 9.09 8.10 -0.63
N ILE A 8 9.58 8.02 -1.87
CA ILE A 8 10.20 9.14 -2.59
C ILE A 8 9.16 9.80 -3.49
N HIS A 9 8.93 11.10 -3.30
CA HIS A 9 7.96 11.90 -4.06
C HIS A 9 8.17 11.90 -5.58
N THR A 10 9.35 11.50 -6.07
CA THR A 10 9.66 11.36 -7.50
C THR A 10 9.07 10.10 -8.13
N LYS A 11 8.67 9.09 -7.33
CA LYS A 11 8.00 7.89 -7.85
C LYS A 11 6.53 8.19 -8.08
N ALA A 12 5.97 7.64 -9.16
CA ALA A 12 4.53 7.70 -9.40
C ALA A 12 3.72 6.87 -8.38
N THR A 13 4.30 5.75 -7.92
CA THR A 13 3.65 4.83 -6.98
C THR A 13 4.62 4.18 -6.00
N HIS A 14 4.10 3.78 -4.83
CA HIS A 14 4.81 3.02 -3.81
C HIS A 14 4.11 1.68 -3.50
N PRO A 15 4.85 0.59 -3.30
CA PRO A 15 4.25 -0.68 -2.89
C PRO A 15 3.84 -0.65 -1.41
N HIS A 16 2.62 -1.09 -1.13
CA HIS A 16 2.09 -1.27 0.22
C HIS A 16 1.30 -2.58 0.31
N ASP A 17 1.38 -3.24 1.47
CA ASP A 17 0.52 -4.37 1.80
C ASP A 17 -0.70 -3.89 2.57
N PHE A 18 -1.89 -4.20 2.07
CA PHE A 18 -3.15 -3.84 2.71
C PHE A 18 -3.70 -5.01 3.52
N MET A 19 -3.94 -4.74 4.79
CA MET A 19 -4.76 -5.58 5.65
C MET A 19 -6.18 -5.03 5.68
N PHE A 20 -7.15 -5.90 5.51
CA PHE A 20 -8.54 -5.50 5.39
C PHE A 20 -9.29 -5.73 6.69
N VAL A 21 -10.16 -4.78 7.02
CA VAL A 21 -11.12 -4.92 8.11
C VAL A 21 -12.42 -5.45 7.51
N ARG A 22 -13.03 -6.44 8.17
CA ARG A 22 -14.34 -6.95 7.84
C ARG A 22 -15.27 -6.82 9.04
N LYS A 23 -16.54 -6.50 8.78
CA LYS A 23 -17.60 -6.63 9.77
C LYS A 23 -18.10 -8.07 9.81
N GLY A 24 -18.17 -8.66 10.99
CA GLY A 24 -18.42 -10.08 11.17
C GLY A 24 -17.20 -10.94 10.89
N ARG A 25 -17.18 -12.13 11.49
CA ARG A 25 -16.06 -13.07 11.36
C ARG A 25 -15.91 -13.52 9.90
N PRO A 26 -14.71 -13.41 9.30
CA PRO A 26 -14.46 -13.87 7.93
C PRO A 26 -14.79 -15.35 7.76
N GLN A 27 -15.41 -15.69 6.63
CA GLN A 27 -15.64 -17.09 6.26
C GLN A 27 -14.36 -17.67 5.64
N PRO A 28 -13.99 -18.91 5.97
CA PRO A 28 -12.87 -19.60 5.32
C PRO A 28 -13.08 -19.68 3.80
N ARG A 29 -12.08 -19.27 3.02
CA ARG A 29 -12.07 -19.37 1.56
C ARG A 29 -11.35 -20.62 1.07
N LEU A 30 -10.33 -21.03 1.81
CA LEU A 30 -9.63 -22.29 1.61
C LEU A 30 -9.74 -23.14 2.89
N PRO A 31 -10.78 -23.97 3.05
CA PRO A 31 -11.13 -24.58 4.34
C PRO A 31 -10.02 -25.37 5.05
N ASP A 32 -9.12 -26.01 4.30
CA ASP A 32 -8.00 -26.79 4.86
C ASP A 32 -6.86 -25.90 5.40
N LEU A 33 -6.90 -24.61 5.08
CA LEU A 33 -5.83 -23.66 5.38
C LEU A 33 -6.31 -22.47 6.20
N ASP A 34 -7.47 -21.93 5.87
CA ASP A 34 -8.14 -20.87 6.60
C ASP A 34 -8.73 -21.42 7.89
N THR A 35 -7.94 -21.33 8.95
CA THR A 35 -8.35 -21.76 10.28
C THR A 35 -8.94 -20.59 11.05
N GLN A 36 -9.27 -20.85 12.31
CA GLN A 36 -9.69 -19.80 13.23
C GLN A 36 -8.61 -18.72 13.43
N ASP A 37 -7.33 -19.02 13.19
CA ASP A 37 -6.21 -18.08 13.32
C ASP A 37 -6.05 -17.15 12.10
N SER A 38 -6.84 -17.36 11.03
CA SER A 38 -6.82 -16.51 9.83
C SER A 38 -7.55 -15.17 10.00
N CYS A 39 -7.93 -14.82 11.22
CA CYS A 39 -8.48 -13.50 11.55
C CYS A 39 -8.21 -13.12 13.00
N ILE A 40 -8.26 -11.81 13.31
CA ILE A 40 -8.09 -11.29 14.67
C ILE A 40 -9.19 -10.27 14.94
N ALA A 41 -9.88 -10.39 16.08
CA ALA A 41 -10.89 -9.42 16.49
C ALA A 41 -10.29 -8.03 16.74
N ILE A 42 -11.05 -6.97 16.48
CA ILE A 42 -10.65 -5.58 16.70
C ILE A 42 -11.60 -4.97 17.73
N LEU A 43 -11.05 -4.33 18.77
CA LEU A 43 -11.85 -3.68 19.80
C LEU A 43 -12.79 -2.62 19.18
N PRO A 44 -14.06 -2.53 19.63
CA PRO A 44 -14.58 -3.08 20.91
C PRO A 44 -14.96 -4.57 20.91
N ASN A 45 -14.84 -5.28 19.79
CA ASN A 45 -15.08 -6.72 19.76
C ASN A 45 -14.03 -7.47 20.59
N ASP A 46 -14.48 -8.09 21.68
CA ASP A 46 -13.67 -8.87 22.61
C ASP A 46 -13.79 -10.39 22.40
N THR A 47 -14.50 -10.79 21.34
CA THR A 47 -14.64 -12.20 20.97
C THR A 47 -13.26 -12.82 20.80
N GLN A 48 -12.97 -13.84 21.61
CA GLN A 48 -11.71 -14.55 21.52
C GLN A 48 -11.69 -15.42 20.26
N VAL A 49 -10.87 -15.01 19.30
CA VAL A 49 -10.63 -15.76 18.07
C VAL A 49 -9.34 -16.53 18.24
N ALA A 50 -9.48 -17.86 18.35
CA ALA A 50 -8.39 -18.78 18.57
C ALA A 50 -7.51 -18.34 19.77
N SER A 51 -6.20 -18.19 19.55
CA SER A 51 -5.24 -17.78 20.58
C SER A 51 -4.94 -16.28 20.60
N HIS A 52 -5.60 -15.50 19.75
CA HIS A 52 -5.26 -14.09 19.54
C HIS A 52 -6.06 -13.16 20.45
N THR A 53 -5.34 -12.26 21.12
CA THR A 53 -5.95 -11.16 21.86
C THR A 53 -6.40 -10.09 20.87
N PRO A 54 -7.60 -9.48 21.07
CA PRO A 54 -8.09 -8.44 20.17
C PRO A 54 -7.10 -7.29 19.96
N ILE A 55 -7.16 -6.69 18.77
CA ILE A 55 -6.34 -5.54 18.39
C ILE A 55 -6.93 -4.27 18.97
N ARG A 56 -6.05 -3.42 19.49
CA ARG A 56 -6.45 -2.12 20.03
C ARG A 56 -6.05 -1.02 19.07
N PRO A 57 -6.96 -0.50 18.26
CA PRO A 57 -6.66 0.64 17.41
C PRO A 57 -6.43 1.90 18.27
N ALA A 58 -5.67 2.86 17.74
CA ALA A 58 -5.37 4.10 18.44
C ALA A 58 -6.63 4.94 18.72
N GLN A 59 -7.61 4.86 17.83
CA GLN A 59 -8.99 5.27 18.10
C GLN A 59 -9.93 4.09 17.81
N PRO A 60 -11.00 3.94 18.60
CA PRO A 60 -12.01 2.91 18.33
C PRO A 60 -12.55 3.03 16.90
N LEU A 61 -12.78 1.88 16.25
CA LEU A 61 -13.53 1.91 14.99
C LEU A 61 -14.99 2.29 15.29
N PRO A 62 -15.66 3.02 14.39
CA PRO A 62 -17.07 3.39 14.58
C PRO A 62 -18.04 2.20 14.43
N TRP A 63 -17.53 1.01 14.09
CA TRP A 63 -18.32 -0.20 13.88
C TRP A 63 -17.98 -1.30 14.90
N ASP A 64 -19.00 -1.99 15.37
CA ASP A 64 -18.88 -3.18 16.21
C ASP A 64 -18.58 -4.45 15.39
N ASP A 65 -18.16 -5.51 16.09
CA ASP A 65 -17.93 -6.85 15.52
C ASP A 65 -16.94 -6.84 14.33
N CYS A 66 -15.84 -6.10 14.46
CA CYS A 66 -14.81 -5.99 13.43
C CYS A 66 -13.69 -7.01 13.60
N TYR A 67 -13.13 -7.47 12.48
CA TYR A 67 -11.98 -8.38 12.44
C TYR A 67 -10.98 -7.93 11.37
N LEU A 68 -9.69 -8.12 11.62
CA LEU A 68 -8.69 -8.15 10.56
C LEU A 68 -8.77 -9.48 9.84
N ASP A 69 -8.93 -9.42 8.52
CA ASP A 69 -9.05 -10.57 7.65
C ASP A 69 -7.69 -10.95 7.05
N ALA A 70 -7.24 -12.16 7.33
CA ALA A 70 -6.05 -12.78 6.75
C ALA A 70 -6.37 -14.15 6.14
N THR A 71 -7.64 -14.40 5.78
CA THR A 71 -8.03 -15.58 5.02
C THR A 71 -7.38 -15.58 3.63
N TYR A 72 -7.44 -16.72 2.93
CA TYR A 72 -6.67 -16.94 1.71
C TYR A 72 -6.91 -15.89 0.62
N GLY A 73 -5.85 -15.13 0.31
CA GLY A 73 -5.90 -13.98 -0.61
C GLY A 73 -5.88 -12.61 0.08
N PHE A 74 -5.74 -12.58 1.41
CA PHE A 74 -5.27 -11.41 2.16
C PHE A 74 -4.01 -11.74 2.95
N PRO A 75 -3.14 -10.73 3.26
CA PRO A 75 -3.20 -9.34 2.80
C PRO A 75 -2.95 -9.22 1.28
N GLN A 76 -3.29 -8.06 0.69
CA GLN A 76 -3.09 -7.81 -0.74
C GLN A 76 -2.09 -6.67 -0.96
N SER A 77 -1.06 -6.94 -1.76
CA SER A 77 -0.10 -5.91 -2.20
C SER A 77 -0.73 -5.01 -3.26
N CYS A 78 -0.56 -3.71 -3.09
CA CYS A 78 -1.06 -2.68 -4.00
C CYS A 78 0.01 -1.60 -4.23
N ARG A 79 -0.12 -0.86 -5.33
CA ARG A 79 0.70 0.30 -5.64
C ARG A 79 -0.08 1.58 -5.34
N VAL A 80 0.30 2.30 -4.30
CA VAL A 80 -0.36 3.53 -3.88
C VAL A 80 0.23 4.71 -4.65
N THR A 81 -0.62 5.57 -5.20
CA THR A 81 -0.16 6.77 -5.90
C THR A 81 0.47 7.79 -4.97
N SER A 82 1.55 8.43 -5.42
CA SER A 82 2.32 9.43 -4.65
C SER A 82 1.72 10.83 -4.68
N THR A 83 0.43 10.93 -5.04
CA THR A 83 -0.28 12.22 -5.10
C THR A 83 -0.17 12.94 -3.76
N GLY A 84 0.28 14.20 -3.77
CA GLY A 84 0.31 15.04 -2.58
C GLY A 84 -1.08 15.12 -1.95
N ARG A 85 -1.15 15.01 -0.63
CA ARG A 85 -2.41 14.93 0.12
C ARG A 85 -2.40 15.98 1.22
N ASP A 86 -3.42 16.83 1.22
CA ASP A 86 -3.59 17.93 2.16
C ASP A 86 -4.35 17.51 3.43
N TYR A 87 -4.12 16.28 3.91
CA TYR A 87 -4.75 15.79 5.13
C TYR A 87 -3.71 15.21 6.10
N VAL A 88 -3.98 15.39 7.39
CA VAL A 88 -3.10 14.96 8.49
C VAL A 88 -2.96 13.44 8.46
N PRO A 89 -1.75 12.88 8.66
CA PRO A 89 -1.53 11.45 8.65
C PRO A 89 -2.46 10.70 9.61
N VAL A 90 -2.92 9.55 9.10
CA VAL A 90 -3.69 8.49 9.75
C VAL A 90 -3.23 8.25 11.19
N LEU A 91 -4.20 8.05 12.08
CA LEU A 91 -3.96 7.69 13.48
C LEU A 91 -3.03 6.47 13.54
N PRO A 92 -1.79 6.65 14.04
CA PRO A 92 -0.80 5.59 13.98
C PRO A 92 -1.23 4.43 14.87
N ILE A 93 -1.19 3.21 14.34
CA ILE A 93 -1.20 2.01 15.17
C ILE A 93 0.16 1.95 15.89
N LEU A 94 0.16 1.61 17.18
CA LEU A 94 1.40 1.46 17.94
C LEU A 94 2.29 0.39 17.28
N ASP A 95 3.61 0.64 17.20
CA ASP A 95 4.55 -0.33 16.62
C ASP A 95 4.44 -1.71 17.27
N SER A 96 4.17 -1.76 18.58
CA SER A 96 3.92 -3.00 19.32
C SER A 96 2.74 -3.80 18.76
N GLU A 97 1.68 -3.11 18.36
CA GLU A 97 0.50 -3.73 17.74
C GLU A 97 0.81 -4.21 16.33
N VAL A 98 1.56 -3.43 15.53
CA VAL A 98 2.00 -3.85 14.18
C VAL A 98 2.86 -5.12 14.27
N ILE A 99 3.82 -5.15 15.19
CA ILE A 99 4.68 -6.32 15.43
C ILE A 99 3.84 -7.52 15.86
N ARG A 100 2.87 -7.31 16.75
CA ARG A 100 1.96 -8.37 17.22
C ARG A 100 1.14 -8.95 16.07
N ILE A 101 0.50 -8.11 15.26
CA ILE A 101 -0.28 -8.52 14.09
C ILE A 101 0.58 -9.36 13.13
N ARG A 102 1.78 -8.88 12.81
CA ARG A 102 2.71 -9.62 11.94
C ARG A 102 3.06 -10.99 12.52
N ARG A 103 3.36 -11.09 13.82
CA ARG A 103 3.67 -12.37 14.48
C ARG A 103 2.48 -13.33 14.47
N CYS A 104 1.25 -12.82 14.64
CA CYS A 104 0.05 -13.66 14.59
C CYS A 104 -0.11 -14.32 13.22
N PHE A 105 0.06 -13.57 12.13
CA PHE A 105 -0.15 -14.10 10.78
C PHE A 105 1.08 -14.75 10.14
N GLN A 106 2.28 -14.56 10.70
CA GLN A 106 3.50 -15.12 10.13
C GLN A 106 3.47 -16.64 9.97
N PRO A 107 3.03 -17.47 10.94
CA PRO A 107 2.96 -18.92 10.76
C PRO A 107 2.05 -19.32 9.60
N TYR A 108 0.90 -18.66 9.48
CA TYR A 108 -0.06 -18.90 8.40
C TYR A 108 0.54 -18.51 7.03
N GLN A 109 1.19 -17.34 6.94
CA GLN A 109 1.84 -16.88 5.72
C GLN A 109 3.00 -17.79 5.28
N LEU A 110 3.80 -18.29 6.24
CA LEU A 110 4.87 -19.25 5.96
C LEU A 110 4.30 -20.55 5.40
N LYS A 111 3.28 -21.11 6.06
CA LYS A 111 2.59 -22.32 5.60
C LYS A 111 2.03 -22.15 4.18
N LEU A 112 1.42 -21.00 3.92
CA LEU A 112 0.91 -20.65 2.59
C LEU A 112 1.99 -20.65 1.51
N ARG A 113 3.11 -19.99 1.81
CA ARG A 113 4.25 -19.92 0.90
C ARG A 113 4.84 -21.30 0.66
N ASP A 114 4.97 -22.12 1.70
CA ASP A 114 5.53 -23.48 1.57
C ASP A 114 4.60 -24.35 0.71
N LEU A 115 3.27 -24.24 0.87
CA LEU A 115 2.29 -24.89 0.00
C LEU A 115 2.36 -24.43 -1.46
N HIS A 116 2.57 -23.13 -1.71
CA HIS A 116 2.79 -22.64 -3.08
C HIS A 116 4.06 -23.20 -3.71
N MET A 117 5.11 -23.39 -2.93
CA MET A 117 6.37 -23.98 -3.40
C MET A 117 6.22 -25.48 -3.68
N GLU A 118 5.43 -26.20 -2.90
CA GLU A 118 5.18 -27.65 -3.05
C GLU A 118 4.14 -27.96 -4.15
N GLY A 119 3.07 -27.17 -4.24
CA GLY A 119 1.93 -27.40 -5.13
C GLY A 119 2.17 -27.03 -6.60
N GLY A 120 3.25 -26.32 -6.91
CA GLY A 120 3.60 -25.93 -8.27
C GLY A 120 2.53 -25.08 -8.95
N VAL A 121 2.41 -25.21 -10.28
CA VAL A 121 1.51 -24.40 -11.13
C VAL A 121 0.02 -24.72 -10.89
N ASP A 122 -0.28 -25.89 -10.31
CA ASP A 122 -1.65 -26.37 -10.12
C ASP A 122 -2.29 -25.87 -8.81
N PHE A 123 -1.53 -25.17 -7.96
CA PHE A 123 -2.07 -24.63 -6.72
C PHE A 123 -3.03 -23.46 -7.03
N PRO A 124 -4.27 -23.47 -6.48
CA PRO A 124 -5.27 -22.46 -6.83
C PRO A 124 -4.80 -21.07 -6.40
N GLY A 125 -4.94 -20.10 -7.29
CA GLY A 125 -4.62 -18.71 -7.02
C GLY A 125 -5.59 -18.07 -6.01
N PRO A 126 -5.19 -16.98 -5.33
CA PRO A 126 -6.06 -16.20 -4.44
C PRO A 126 -7.41 -15.79 -5.04
N PHE A 127 -7.45 -15.61 -6.37
CA PHE A 127 -8.63 -15.15 -7.10
C PHE A 127 -9.55 -16.29 -7.55
N ASP A 128 -9.14 -17.55 -7.43
CA ASP A 128 -9.93 -18.69 -7.94
C ASP A 128 -11.21 -18.90 -7.14
N PHE A 129 -11.18 -18.54 -5.85
CA PHE A 129 -12.31 -18.62 -4.94
C PHE A 129 -13.22 -17.39 -4.98
N VAL A 130 -12.91 -16.41 -5.82
CA VAL A 130 -13.68 -15.18 -5.97
C VAL A 130 -14.63 -15.32 -7.15
N SER A 131 -15.93 -15.32 -6.87
CA SER A 131 -16.96 -15.35 -7.90
C SER A 131 -17.07 -13.99 -8.58
N LEU A 132 -16.85 -13.95 -9.89
CA LEU A 132 -17.20 -12.75 -10.66
C LEU A 132 -18.69 -12.83 -10.97
N ALA A 133 -19.49 -11.96 -10.38
CA ALA A 133 -20.84 -11.70 -10.88
C ALA A 133 -20.74 -11.48 -12.41
N SER A 134 -21.51 -12.26 -13.17
CA SER A 134 -21.33 -12.36 -14.63
C SER A 134 -21.43 -10.98 -15.29
N LEU A 135 -20.40 -10.63 -16.05
CA LEU A 135 -20.24 -9.39 -16.85
C LEU A 135 -21.27 -9.22 -17.99
N LEU A 136 -22.44 -9.85 -17.92
CA LEU A 136 -23.45 -9.81 -18.97
C LEU A 136 -24.34 -8.56 -18.95
N SER A 137 -24.15 -7.61 -18.02
CA SER A 137 -25.03 -6.43 -17.91
C SER A 137 -24.33 -5.06 -18.08
N LEU A 138 -23.14 -5.00 -18.69
CA LEU A 138 -22.50 -3.70 -19.03
C LEU A 138 -22.55 -3.37 -20.54
N LYS A 139 -22.99 -4.31 -21.39
CA LYS A 139 -23.22 -4.03 -22.82
C LYS A 139 -24.61 -3.45 -23.14
N ASP A 140 -25.56 -3.51 -22.19
CA ASP A 140 -26.95 -3.10 -22.44
C ASP A 140 -27.33 -1.71 -21.90
N SER A 141 -26.44 -0.96 -21.24
CA SER A 141 -26.77 0.40 -20.75
C SER A 141 -26.45 1.55 -21.71
N ARG A 142 -26.09 1.28 -22.97
CA ARG A 142 -26.03 2.31 -24.02
C ARG A 142 -27.37 2.50 -24.72
N ILE A 143 -28.43 2.82 -23.98
CA ILE A 143 -29.67 3.38 -24.54
C ILE A 143 -30.23 4.43 -23.58
N HIS A 144 -30.18 5.70 -24.01
CA HIS A 144 -30.98 6.87 -23.56
C HIS A 144 -30.86 7.28 -22.06
N ASP A 145 -30.54 8.53 -21.68
CA ASP A 145 -30.93 9.83 -22.24
C ASP A 145 -29.91 10.94 -21.91
N ASN A 146 -29.77 11.89 -22.83
CA ASN A 146 -29.12 13.18 -22.62
C ASN A 146 -30.03 14.10 -21.78
N PRO A 147 -29.59 14.63 -20.63
CA PRO A 147 -30.23 15.79 -20.04
C PRO A 147 -29.66 17.05 -20.69
N THR A 148 -30.55 17.81 -21.32
CA THR A 148 -30.34 19.14 -21.86
C THR A 148 -29.81 20.09 -20.78
N PRO A 149 -28.82 20.97 -21.04
CA PRO A 149 -28.35 21.92 -20.05
C PRO A 149 -29.42 22.98 -19.80
N SER A 150 -30.03 22.92 -18.61
CA SER A 150 -30.95 23.93 -18.12
C SER A 150 -30.16 25.12 -17.60
N THR A 151 -30.41 26.26 -18.22
CA THR A 151 -29.87 27.58 -17.88
C THR A 151 -30.56 28.11 -16.62
N GLN A 152 -29.82 28.90 -15.83
CA GLN A 152 -30.26 29.87 -14.79
C GLN A 152 -30.07 29.48 -13.31
N GLY A 153 -29.28 30.32 -12.63
CA GLY A 153 -29.19 30.38 -11.16
C GLY A 153 -27.94 31.12 -10.66
N ARG A 154 -27.84 32.42 -10.94
CA ARG A 154 -26.86 33.36 -10.34
C ARG A 154 -27.11 33.48 -8.82
N PRO A 155 -26.06 33.53 -8.01
CA PRO A 155 -25.95 34.56 -6.95
C PRO A 155 -24.55 35.19 -7.01
N GLU A 156 -24.48 36.48 -7.34
CA GLU A 156 -24.37 37.61 -6.40
C GLU A 156 -22.91 37.94 -6.06
N ASP A 157 -22.59 39.16 -6.48
CA ASP A 157 -21.33 39.88 -6.42
C ASP A 157 -20.78 40.01 -5.00
N PHE A 158 -19.49 39.76 -4.83
CA PHE A 158 -18.70 40.35 -3.75
C PHE A 158 -17.52 41.09 -4.36
N ASP A 159 -17.50 42.41 -4.12
CA ASP A 159 -16.50 43.36 -4.58
C ASP A 159 -15.09 43.07 -4.00
N PRO A 160 -14.02 43.41 -4.75
CA PRO A 160 -12.65 43.36 -4.27
C PRO A 160 -12.24 44.68 -3.59
N ILE A 161 -11.72 44.60 -2.37
CA ILE A 161 -11.05 45.74 -1.71
C ILE A 161 -9.53 45.57 -1.80
N HIS A 162 -8.92 46.52 -2.50
CA HIS A 162 -7.52 46.92 -2.51
C HIS A 162 -6.99 47.26 -1.10
N ASP A 163 -5.79 46.80 -0.71
CA ASP A 163 -4.59 47.66 -0.69
C ASP A 163 -3.34 47.02 -0.05
N ILE A 164 -2.20 47.40 -0.63
CA ILE A 164 -0.81 47.06 -0.32
C ILE A 164 -0.26 48.05 0.73
N PRO A 165 0.69 47.66 1.60
CA PRO A 165 2.05 48.22 1.49
C PRO A 165 3.13 47.14 1.69
N SER A 166 4.03 46.91 0.74
CA SER A 166 5.26 47.68 0.52
C SER A 166 6.21 47.70 1.72
N GLY A 167 7.21 46.81 1.67
CA GLY A 167 8.38 46.79 2.55
C GLY A 167 9.61 46.36 1.77
N LYS A 168 10.28 47.32 1.13
CA LYS A 168 11.61 47.21 0.50
C LYS A 168 12.65 47.76 1.48
N ALA A 169 13.73 47.00 1.71
CA ALA A 169 15.11 47.42 1.97
C ALA A 169 15.86 46.17 2.47
N GLY A 170 17.09 45.81 2.10
CA GLY A 170 18.15 46.32 1.24
C GLY A 170 19.17 45.17 1.13
N ARG A 171 19.98 45.08 0.06
CA ARG A 171 21.42 45.45 0.06
C ARG A 171 22.22 44.76 1.18
N ASP A 172 23.35 44.11 0.97
CA ASP A 172 24.36 44.07 -0.09
C ASP A 172 25.37 42.97 0.34
N SER A 173 26.37 42.72 -0.51
CA SER A 173 27.70 42.20 -0.15
C SER A 173 27.83 40.67 -0.06
N ASP A 174 28.33 39.97 -1.07
CA ASP A 174 29.74 39.94 -1.50
C ASP A 174 30.61 39.16 -0.50
N SER A 175 30.96 37.92 -0.86
CA SER A 175 32.32 37.37 -0.74
C SER A 175 32.34 35.88 -1.10
N ILE A 176 33.10 35.60 -2.14
CA ILE A 176 33.72 34.33 -2.52
C ILE A 176 34.31 33.65 -1.29
N ASP A 177 34.08 32.34 -1.12
CA ASP A 177 35.12 31.40 -0.69
C ASP A 177 34.69 29.97 -1.06
N ASP A 178 35.24 29.52 -2.19
CA ASP A 178 35.35 28.11 -2.58
C ASP A 178 36.32 27.43 -1.62
N ASP A 179 35.82 26.85 -0.54
CA ASP A 179 36.63 25.99 0.34
C ASP A 179 36.66 24.56 -0.24
N MET A 180 37.48 24.37 -1.28
CA MET A 180 37.87 23.06 -1.76
C MET A 180 38.79 22.41 -0.71
N SER A 181 38.23 21.57 0.15
CA SER A 181 39.02 20.66 1.01
C SER A 181 39.73 19.61 0.15
N ILE A 182 40.97 19.91 -0.21
CA ILE A 182 41.94 18.99 -0.80
C ILE A 182 42.43 18.06 0.32
N ILE A 183 41.96 16.82 0.34
CA ILE A 183 42.48 15.78 1.22
C ILE A 183 43.82 15.33 0.65
N ALA A 184 44.91 15.79 1.25
CA ALA A 184 46.26 15.35 0.93
C ALA A 184 46.45 13.91 1.43
N SER A 185 46.65 12.97 0.50
CA SER A 185 47.08 11.61 0.81
C SER A 185 48.50 11.64 1.37
N GLU A 186 48.65 11.27 2.64
CA GLU A 186 49.93 11.06 3.30
C GLU A 186 50.35 9.58 3.16
N ASP A 187 51.46 9.34 2.47
CA ASP A 187 52.13 8.05 2.36
C ASP A 187 52.72 7.63 3.71
N GLY A 188 51.94 6.84 4.46
CA GLY A 188 52.37 6.19 5.69
C GLY A 188 52.50 4.68 5.51
N VAL A 189 53.69 4.21 5.12
CA VAL A 189 54.05 2.79 5.12
C VAL A 189 53.92 2.25 6.55
N ARG A 190 52.89 1.44 6.79
CA ARG A 190 52.77 0.60 7.99
C ARG A 190 52.22 -0.76 7.59
N ASP A 191 52.98 -1.79 7.94
CA ASP A 191 52.66 -3.21 7.76
C ASP A 191 51.19 -3.50 8.08
N ALA A 192 50.44 -3.90 7.04
CA ALA A 192 49.09 -4.41 7.19
C ALA A 192 49.16 -5.85 7.71
N PRO A 193 48.57 -6.18 8.88
CA PRO A 193 48.05 -7.52 9.05
C PRO A 193 46.87 -7.68 8.08
N ASP A 194 46.84 -8.79 7.35
CA ASP A 194 45.72 -9.22 6.49
C ASP A 194 44.39 -8.94 7.22
N SER A 195 43.75 -7.84 6.82
CA SER A 195 42.53 -7.33 7.44
C SER A 195 41.39 -7.76 6.53
N ASP A 196 40.85 -8.94 6.83
CA ASP A 196 39.50 -9.42 6.54
C ASP A 196 38.69 -8.58 5.53
N ASP A 197 38.73 -8.99 4.25
CA ASP A 197 38.03 -8.39 3.10
C ASP A 197 36.48 -8.42 3.19
N GLY A 198 35.90 -8.81 4.33
CA GLY A 198 34.44 -8.89 4.53
C GLY A 198 33.73 -7.54 4.64
N ALA A 199 34.43 -6.46 4.97
CA ALA A 199 33.81 -5.14 5.18
C ALA A 199 33.28 -4.50 3.88
N GLY A 200 33.91 -4.77 2.72
CA GLY A 200 33.49 -4.22 1.43
C GLY A 200 32.25 -4.89 0.84
N GLU A 201 32.04 -6.18 1.12
CA GLU A 201 30.87 -6.92 0.66
C GLU A 201 29.59 -6.49 1.38
N GLU A 202 29.67 -6.22 2.68
CA GLU A 202 28.55 -5.69 3.47
C GLU A 202 28.13 -4.29 3.01
N GLU A 203 29.09 -3.42 2.71
CA GLU A 203 28.83 -2.07 2.19
C GLU A 203 28.19 -2.11 0.80
N LEU A 204 28.70 -2.95 -0.11
CA LEU A 204 28.10 -3.15 -1.42
C LEU A 204 26.68 -3.73 -1.32
N HIS A 205 26.47 -4.72 -0.45
CA HIS A 205 25.14 -5.28 -0.20
C HIS A 205 24.17 -4.23 0.35
N MET A 206 24.64 -3.34 1.23
CA MET A 206 23.84 -2.22 1.76
C MET A 206 23.46 -1.22 0.66
N LEU A 207 24.42 -0.85 -0.20
CA LEU A 207 24.19 0.04 -1.34
C LEU A 207 23.18 -0.56 -2.33
N LEU A 208 23.35 -1.82 -2.72
CA LEU A 208 22.42 -2.54 -3.59
C LEU A 208 21.02 -2.67 -2.96
N THR A 209 20.97 -2.92 -1.65
CA THR A 209 19.71 -2.96 -0.90
C THR A 209 19.02 -1.59 -0.94
N PHE A 210 19.76 -0.52 -0.70
CA PHE A 210 19.24 0.85 -0.75
C PHE A 210 18.76 1.23 -2.15
N GLU A 211 19.53 0.92 -3.20
CA GLU A 211 19.12 1.11 -4.59
C GLU A 211 17.83 0.34 -4.89
N SER A 212 17.74 -0.93 -4.45
CA SER A 212 16.53 -1.73 -4.62
C SER A 212 15.33 -1.06 -3.96
N MET A 213 15.48 -0.49 -2.75
CA MET A 213 14.41 0.24 -2.07
C MET A 213 14.04 1.54 -2.80
N MET A 214 15.03 2.24 -3.33
CA MET A 214 14.85 3.45 -4.12
C MET A 214 14.21 3.20 -5.48
N MET A 215 14.31 2.00 -6.05
CA MET A 215 13.71 1.67 -7.35
C MET A 215 12.49 0.76 -7.25
N ASN A 216 12.20 0.20 -6.07
CA ASN A 216 11.03 -0.64 -5.86
C ASN A 216 9.73 0.18 -6.00
N VAL A 217 8.96 -0.16 -7.04
CA VAL A 217 7.61 0.38 -7.34
C VAL A 217 6.51 -0.66 -7.12
N GLY A 218 6.83 -1.85 -6.61
CA GLY A 218 5.92 -3.00 -6.53
C GLY A 218 5.86 -3.83 -7.80
N LYS A 219 5.02 -4.87 -7.83
CA LYS A 219 4.85 -5.67 -9.05
C LYS A 219 3.94 -4.91 -10.01
N LEU A 220 4.24 -4.99 -11.31
CA LEU A 220 3.43 -4.33 -12.34
C LEU A 220 1.99 -4.83 -12.38
N ARG A 221 1.75 -6.08 -11.98
CA ARG A 221 0.42 -6.69 -11.86
C ARG A 221 -0.34 -6.28 -10.58
N ASP A 222 0.33 -5.69 -9.61
CA ASP A 222 -0.34 -5.19 -8.41
C ASP A 222 -1.24 -4.01 -8.79
N PRO A 223 -2.49 -3.96 -8.27
CA PRO A 223 -3.44 -2.90 -8.58
C PRO A 223 -2.89 -1.55 -8.12
N VAL A 224 -3.11 -0.52 -8.93
CA VAL A 224 -2.83 0.86 -8.54
C VAL A 224 -4.04 1.42 -7.83
N VAL A 225 -3.86 1.87 -6.59
CA VAL A 225 -4.95 2.39 -5.75
C VAL A 225 -4.68 3.83 -5.34
N ASN A 226 -5.75 4.63 -5.29
CA ASN A 226 -5.72 5.94 -4.66
C ASN A 226 -6.40 5.83 -3.30
N VAL A 227 -5.66 6.14 -2.24
CA VAL A 227 -6.12 5.95 -0.86
C VAL A 227 -6.50 7.29 -0.27
N TRP A 228 -7.67 7.36 0.36
CA TRP A 228 -8.13 8.53 1.08
C TRP A 228 -8.45 8.11 2.51
N TYR A 229 -8.21 9.01 3.47
CA TYR A 229 -8.46 8.74 4.88
C TYR A 229 -9.43 9.79 5.42
N ASP A 230 -10.71 9.52 5.22
CA ASP A 230 -11.79 10.26 5.84
C ASP A 230 -12.82 9.24 6.34
N LEU A 231 -12.80 8.96 7.64
CA LEU A 231 -13.73 8.01 8.25
C LEU A 231 -15.16 8.58 8.32
N ASP A 232 -15.34 9.90 8.22
CA ASP A 232 -16.67 10.52 8.17
C ASP A 232 -17.35 10.26 6.82
N VAL A 233 -16.57 9.98 5.77
CA VAL A 233 -17.06 9.59 4.45
C VAL A 233 -17.43 8.09 4.40
N VAL A 234 -16.88 7.27 5.29
CA VAL A 234 -17.17 5.83 5.32
C VAL A 234 -18.41 5.59 6.17
N THR A 235 -19.56 5.39 5.52
CA THR A 235 -20.82 5.09 6.22
C THR A 235 -20.92 3.62 6.64
N GLU A 236 -20.26 2.71 5.92
CA GLU A 236 -20.30 1.27 6.17
C GLU A 236 -18.98 0.58 5.80
N ILE A 237 -18.70 -0.57 6.44
CA ILE A 237 -17.60 -1.43 6.04
C ILE A 237 -18.06 -2.29 4.86
N VAL A 238 -17.60 -1.95 3.67
CA VAL A 238 -17.79 -2.76 2.46
C VAL A 238 -17.00 -4.06 2.61
N ASP A 239 -17.59 -5.20 2.19
CA ASP A 239 -16.88 -6.49 2.22
C ASP A 239 -15.61 -6.42 1.35
N PRO A 240 -14.42 -6.70 1.91
CA PRO A 240 -13.17 -6.65 1.16
C PRO A 240 -13.10 -7.67 0.01
N LEU A 241 -14.01 -8.66 -0.07
CA LEU A 241 -14.10 -9.54 -1.24
C LEU A 241 -14.39 -8.78 -2.54
N HIS A 242 -15.16 -7.70 -2.50
CA HIS A 242 -15.40 -6.88 -3.68
C HIS A 242 -14.09 -6.32 -4.26
N PHE A 243 -13.12 -5.98 -3.39
CA PHE A 243 -11.81 -5.55 -3.84
C PHE A 243 -11.08 -6.67 -4.60
N LEU A 244 -11.12 -7.90 -4.11
CA LEU A 244 -10.49 -9.04 -4.82
C LEU A 244 -11.18 -9.36 -6.14
N GLU A 245 -12.50 -9.15 -6.24
CA GLU A 245 -13.20 -9.25 -7.52
C GLU A 245 -12.67 -8.21 -8.52
N ASP A 246 -12.49 -6.96 -8.10
CA ASP A 246 -11.92 -5.91 -8.94
C ASP A 246 -10.48 -6.22 -9.35
N VAL A 247 -9.66 -6.71 -8.43
CA VAL A 247 -8.29 -7.13 -8.75
C VAL A 247 -8.28 -8.29 -9.74
N LYS A 248 -9.19 -9.26 -9.59
CA LYS A 248 -9.36 -10.36 -10.56
C LYS A 248 -9.77 -9.83 -11.93
N ARG A 249 -10.71 -8.89 -12.01
CA ARG A 249 -11.13 -8.25 -13.27
C ARG A 249 -9.95 -7.54 -13.94
N LEU A 250 -9.14 -6.80 -13.19
CA LEU A 250 -7.95 -6.12 -13.71
C LEU A 250 -6.93 -7.10 -14.28
N HIS A 251 -6.67 -8.21 -13.59
CA HIS A 251 -5.76 -9.26 -14.09
C HIS A 251 -6.24 -9.83 -15.42
N MET A 252 -7.54 -10.12 -15.55
CA MET A 252 -8.12 -10.63 -16.78
C MET A 252 -7.95 -9.64 -17.95
N CYS A 253 -8.13 -8.33 -17.71
CA CYS A 253 -7.92 -7.31 -18.74
C CYS A 253 -6.46 -7.25 -19.22
N VAL A 254 -5.50 -7.27 -18.28
CA VAL A 254 -4.06 -7.22 -18.61
C VAL A 254 -3.63 -8.47 -19.38
N ASP A 255 -4.09 -9.65 -18.96
CA ASP A 255 -3.75 -10.90 -19.65
C ASP A 255 -4.38 -10.97 -21.06
N PHE A 256 -5.59 -10.44 -21.24
CA PHE A 256 -6.24 -10.35 -22.56
C PHE A 256 -5.48 -9.43 -23.52
N ASP A 257 -5.03 -8.26 -23.07
CA ASP A 257 -4.26 -7.31 -23.88
C ASP A 257 -2.89 -7.87 -24.30
N LEU A 258 -2.24 -8.63 -23.41
CA LEU A 258 -0.96 -9.29 -23.72
C LEU A 258 -1.14 -10.39 -24.77
N LEU A 259 -2.21 -11.18 -24.67
CA LEU A 259 -2.54 -12.20 -25.68
C LEU A 259 -2.85 -11.56 -27.03
N ALA A 260 -3.65 -10.48 -27.07
CA ALA A 260 -3.99 -9.78 -28.30
C ALA A 260 -2.76 -9.20 -29.03
N ARG A 261 -1.75 -8.71 -28.28
CA ARG A 261 -0.49 -8.19 -28.84
C ARG A 261 0.50 -9.28 -29.28
N SER A 262 0.37 -10.50 -28.77
CA SER A 262 1.24 -11.62 -29.14
C SER A 262 0.88 -12.28 -30.47
N VAL A 263 -0.32 -12.00 -31.00
CA VAL A 263 -0.88 -12.59 -32.23
C VAL A 263 -0.83 -11.61 -33.42
N SER A 264 -0.44 -10.35 -33.18
CA SER A 264 -0.27 -9.29 -34.19
C SER A 264 1.20 -9.09 -34.57
#